data_AF-A0A1B9MWZ2-F1
#
_entry.id   AF-A0A1B9MWZ2-F1
#
_cell.length_a   1.000
_cell.length_b   1.000
_cell.length_c   1.000
_cell.angle_alpha   90.00
_cell.angle_beta   90.00
_cell.angle_gamma   90.00
#
_symmetry.space_group_name_H-M   'P 1'
#
loop_
_entity.id
_entity.type
_entity.pdbx_description
1 polymer ?
#
loop_
_entity_poly.entity_id
_entity_poly.type
_entity_poly.pdbx_seq_one_letter_code
_entity_poly.pdbx_strand_id
1 'polypeptide(L)'
;MKKLVLSIALLGLSSVAMADSSQSCNAYFDKVDSIVKAIPENTATKQQTNMIKQNLENAKQQIPSMPETEQESACKQGINLLKQIDAILIKK
;
A
#
# COMPACT_ATOMS: atom_id res chain seq x y z
N MET A 1 18.07 -26.54 31.79
CA MET A 1 16.62 -26.23 31.74
C MET A 1 16.13 -26.36 30.31
N LYS A 2 14.88 -26.79 30.14
CA LYS A 2 14.35 -27.47 28.94
C LYS A 2 13.98 -26.47 27.83
N LYS A 3 14.14 -26.94 26.59
CA LYS A 3 13.98 -26.28 25.29
C LYS A 3 12.67 -25.48 25.19
N LEU A 4 12.75 -24.18 24.91
CA LEU A 4 11.61 -23.36 24.51
C LEU A 4 11.43 -23.52 23.00
N VAL A 5 10.51 -24.39 22.60
CA VAL A 5 9.98 -24.45 21.24
C VAL A 5 8.81 -23.47 21.20
N LEU A 6 9.04 -22.27 20.68
CA LEU A 6 7.97 -21.33 20.35
C LEU A 6 7.48 -21.66 18.93
N SER A 7 6.52 -22.59 18.86
CA SER A 7 5.77 -22.85 17.63
C SER A 7 4.76 -21.74 17.41
N ILE A 8 5.08 -20.78 16.55
CA ILE A 8 4.09 -19.84 16.00
C ILE A 8 3.33 -20.58 14.91
N ALA A 9 2.23 -21.22 15.30
CA ALA A 9 1.21 -21.65 14.36
C ALA A 9 0.44 -20.40 13.90
N LEU A 10 0.93 -19.75 12.85
CA LEU A 10 0.13 -18.82 12.06
C LEU A 10 -0.93 -19.65 11.33
N LEU A 11 -2.13 -19.69 11.91
CA LEU A 11 -3.34 -20.15 11.23
C LEU A 11 -3.55 -19.25 10.01
N GLY A 12 -3.13 -19.73 8.84
CA GLY A 12 -3.41 -19.12 7.56
C GLY A 12 -4.92 -19.16 7.32
N LEU A 13 -5.57 -18.02 7.54
CA LEU A 13 -6.97 -17.80 7.20
C LEU A 13 -7.16 -18.10 5.70
N SER A 14 -7.93 -19.14 5.45
CA SER A 14 -8.33 -19.58 4.12
C SER A 14 -9.59 -18.81 3.74
N SER A 15 -9.45 -17.81 2.88
CA SER A 15 -10.46 -17.43 1.88
C SER A 15 -9.97 -16.17 1.17
N VAL A 16 -9.36 -16.35 0.00
CA VAL A 16 -9.32 -15.28 -1.00
C VAL A 16 -10.73 -15.13 -1.55
N ALA A 17 -11.60 -14.50 -0.77
CA ALA A 17 -12.73 -13.81 -1.35
C ALA A 17 -12.09 -12.75 -2.26
N MET A 18 -12.35 -12.82 -3.56
CA MET A 18 -12.10 -11.68 -4.44
C MET A 18 -13.09 -10.60 -3.97
N ALA A 19 -12.70 -9.87 -2.93
CA ALA A 19 -13.48 -8.78 -2.38
C ALA A 19 -13.65 -7.77 -3.49
N ASP A 20 -14.90 -7.55 -3.89
CA ASP A 20 -15.29 -6.40 -4.70
C ASP A 20 -14.82 -5.18 -3.90
N SER A 21 -13.69 -4.62 -4.33
CA SER A 21 -13.00 -3.63 -3.52
C SER A 21 -13.91 -2.44 -3.40
N SER A 22 -14.08 -1.90 -2.21
CA SER A 22 -14.91 -0.72 -2.02
C SER A 22 -14.45 0.42 -2.95
N GLN A 23 -15.37 1.34 -3.27
CA GLN A 23 -15.05 2.49 -4.12
C GLN A 23 -13.82 3.27 -3.63
N SER A 24 -13.60 3.34 -2.31
CA SER A 24 -12.44 4.02 -1.74
C SER A 24 -11.13 3.26 -2.00
N CYS A 25 -11.15 1.92 -1.99
CA CYS A 25 -9.96 1.12 -2.29
C CYS A 25 -9.59 1.15 -3.76
N ASN A 26 -10.57 1.10 -4.67
CA ASN A 26 -10.31 1.31 -6.10
C ASN A 26 -9.68 2.69 -6.34
N ALA A 27 -10.25 3.75 -5.76
CA ALA A 27 -9.69 5.10 -5.88
C ALA A 27 -8.28 5.23 -5.26
N TYR A 28 -8.01 4.52 -4.17
CA TYR A 28 -6.67 4.47 -3.56
C TYR A 28 -5.66 3.79 -4.50
N PHE A 29 -6.00 2.61 -5.03
CA PHE A 29 -5.14 1.84 -5.93
C PHE A 29 -4.84 2.61 -7.22
N ASP A 30 -5.86 3.21 -7.83
CA ASP A 30 -5.70 4.06 -9.02
C ASP A 30 -4.79 5.26 -8.75
N LYS A 31 -4.93 5.87 -7.56
CA LYS A 31 -4.10 7.03 -7.18
C LYS A 31 -2.64 6.63 -6.95
N VAL A 32 -2.38 5.47 -6.35
CA VAL A 32 -1.01 4.90 -6.25
C VAL A 32 -0.41 4.75 -7.64
N ASP A 33 -1.12 4.08 -8.54
CA ASP A 33 -0.65 3.82 -9.90
C ASP A 33 -0.37 5.12 -10.66
N SER A 34 -1.26 6.10 -10.50
CA SER A 34 -1.09 7.44 -11.08
C SER A 34 0.18 8.12 -10.57
N ILE A 35 0.44 8.09 -9.26
CA ILE A 35 1.63 8.73 -8.68
C ILE A 35 2.90 7.99 -9.13
N VAL A 36 2.92 6.66 -9.08
CA VAL A 36 4.07 5.85 -9.52
C VAL A 36 4.45 6.14 -10.97
N LYS A 37 3.46 6.34 -11.84
CA LYS A 37 3.65 6.72 -13.25
C LYS A 37 4.08 8.18 -13.40
N ALA A 38 3.54 9.08 -12.58
CA ALA A 38 3.76 10.52 -12.69
C ALA A 38 5.05 11.01 -12.04
N ILE A 39 5.66 10.25 -11.09
CA ILE A 39 6.92 10.66 -10.43
C ILE A 39 7.98 10.93 -11.50
N PRO A 40 8.43 12.19 -11.64
CA PRO A 40 9.48 12.56 -12.58
C PRO A 40 10.80 11.84 -12.24
N GLU A 41 11.52 11.38 -13.27
CA GLU A 41 12.81 10.71 -13.05
C GLU A 41 13.89 11.66 -12.50
N ASN A 42 13.70 12.97 -12.64
CA ASN A 42 14.59 14.02 -12.14
C ASN A 42 14.23 14.54 -10.74
N THR A 43 13.18 14.03 -10.08
CA THR A 43 12.77 14.48 -8.74
C THR A 43 13.80 14.15 -7.67
N ALA A 44 14.52 13.04 -7.84
CA ALA A 44 15.52 12.50 -6.93
C ALA A 44 16.54 11.65 -7.70
N THR A 45 17.49 11.01 -7.01
CA THR A 45 18.33 10.01 -7.67
C THR A 45 17.48 8.83 -8.15
N LYS A 46 17.89 8.16 -9.23
CA LYS A 46 17.16 6.98 -9.76
C LYS A 46 16.87 5.93 -8.67
N GLN A 47 17.82 5.70 -7.77
CA GLN A 47 17.63 4.77 -6.65
C GLN A 47 16.54 5.26 -5.68
N GLN A 48 16.52 6.55 -5.33
CA GLN A 48 15.48 7.13 -4.47
C GLN A 48 14.11 7.08 -5.13
N THR A 49 14.01 7.44 -6.41
CA THR A 49 12.77 7.34 -7.18
C THR A 49 12.24 5.91 -7.21
N ASN A 50 13.11 4.92 -7.46
CA ASN A 50 12.73 3.51 -7.44
C ASN A 50 12.25 3.05 -6.06
N MET A 51 12.92 3.46 -4.99
CA MET A 51 12.49 3.13 -3.63
C MET A 51 11.11 3.73 -3.31
N ILE A 52 10.83 4.98 -3.72
CA ILE A 52 9.52 5.61 -3.53
C ILE A 52 8.44 4.81 -4.27
N LYS A 53 8.68 4.48 -5.54
CA LYS A 53 7.73 3.69 -6.36
C LYS A 53 7.47 2.32 -5.72
N GLN A 54 8.51 1.62 -5.30
CA GLN A 54 8.39 0.32 -4.63
C GLN A 54 7.62 0.42 -3.31
N ASN A 55 7.84 1.46 -2.50
CA ASN A 55 7.13 1.64 -1.25
C ASN A 55 5.62 1.87 -1.46
N LEU A 56 5.25 2.64 -2.49
CA LEU A 56 3.85 2.87 -2.84
C LEU A 56 3.17 1.58 -3.34
N GLU A 57 3.84 0.83 -4.21
CA GLU A 57 3.36 -0.47 -4.67
C GLU A 57 3.22 -1.48 -3.53
N ASN A 58 4.21 -1.55 -2.64
CA ASN A 58 4.15 -2.41 -1.46
C ASN A 58 2.98 -2.01 -0.55
N ALA A 59 2.77 -0.72 -0.29
CA ALA A 59 1.64 -0.24 0.50
C ALA A 59 0.30 -0.64 -0.13
N LYS A 60 0.18 -0.55 -1.45
CA LYS A 60 -0.98 -1.01 -2.23
C LYS A 60 -1.24 -2.51 -2.01
N GLN A 61 -0.21 -3.34 -2.09
CA GLN A 61 -0.32 -4.80 -1.94
C GLN A 61 -0.64 -5.26 -0.51
N GLN A 62 -0.40 -4.42 0.51
CA GLN A 62 -0.73 -4.76 1.89
C GLN A 62 -2.23 -4.65 2.21
N ILE A 63 -2.96 -3.78 1.50
CA ILE A 63 -4.39 -3.54 1.78
C ILE A 63 -5.23 -4.81 1.61
N PRO A 64 -5.12 -5.60 0.51
CA PRO A 64 -5.92 -6.82 0.36
C PRO A 64 -5.63 -7.89 1.42
N SER A 65 -4.50 -7.79 2.13
CA SER A 65 -4.15 -8.72 3.22
C SER A 65 -4.79 -8.32 4.56
N MET A 66 -5.46 -7.17 4.63
CA MET A 66 -6.18 -6.71 5.82
C MET A 66 -7.61 -7.26 5.86
N PRO A 67 -8.25 -7.34 7.04
CA PRO A 67 -9.68 -7.61 7.15
C PRO A 67 -10.51 -6.61 6.32
N GLU A 68 -11.57 -7.05 5.63
CA GLU A 68 -12.42 -6.17 4.80
C GLU A 68 -12.95 -4.94 5.58
N THR A 69 -13.24 -5.12 6.87
CA THR A 69 -13.67 -4.05 7.78
C THR A 69 -12.62 -2.96 7.98
N GLU A 70 -11.34 -3.29 7.79
CA GLU A 70 -10.20 -2.38 7.94
C GLU A 70 -9.73 -1.80 6.60
N GLN A 71 -9.93 -2.54 5.50
CA GLN A 71 -9.54 -2.11 4.15
C GLN A 71 -10.11 -0.73 3.81
N GLU A 72 -11.43 -0.52 3.99
CA GLU A 72 -12.09 0.75 3.69
C GLU A 72 -11.48 1.94 4.45
N SER A 73 -11.19 1.76 5.74
CA SER A 73 -10.56 2.80 6.57
C SER A 73 -9.13 3.07 6.12
N ALA A 74 -8.36 2.01 5.84
CA ALA A 74 -6.99 2.11 5.36
C ALA A 74 -6.90 2.80 3.99
N CYS A 75 -7.81 2.48 3.06
CA CYS A 75 -7.88 3.11 1.74
C CYS A 75 -8.21 4.61 1.84
N LYS A 76 -9.18 5.00 2.68
CA LYS A 76 -9.48 6.43 2.94
C LYS A 76 -8.30 7.18 3.50
N GLN A 77 -7.61 6.62 4.49
CA GLN A 77 -6.42 7.22 5.09
C GLN A 77 -5.28 7.32 4.06
N GLY A 78 -5.08 6.25 3.28
CA GLY A 78 -4.11 6.17 2.20
C GLY A 78 -4.33 7.27 1.15
N ILE A 79 -5.57 7.49 0.70
CA ILE A 79 -5.89 8.57 -0.25
C ILE A 79 -5.47 9.95 0.28
N ASN A 80 -5.71 10.23 1.56
CA ASN A 80 -5.33 11.52 2.16
C ASN A 80 -3.81 11.68 2.23
N LEU A 81 -3.07 10.60 2.52
CA LEU A 81 -1.61 10.61 2.47
C LEU A 81 -1.09 10.82 1.05
N LEU A 82 -1.67 10.11 0.07
CA LEU A 82 -1.28 10.21 -1.33
C LEU A 82 -1.51 11.61 -1.89
N LYS A 83 -2.58 12.30 -1.50
CA LYS A 83 -2.80 13.72 -1.87
C LYS A 83 -1.66 14.63 -1.41
N GLN A 84 -1.11 14.37 -0.21
CA GLN A 84 0.02 15.14 0.30
C GLN A 84 1.30 14.82 -0.45
N ILE A 85 1.57 13.53 -0.71
CA ILE A 85 2.72 13.08 -1.50
C ILE A 85 2.67 13.70 -2.91
N ASP A 86 1.54 13.60 -3.58
CA ASP A 86 1.30 14.15 -4.92
C ASP A 86 1.56 15.66 -4.96
N ALA A 87 1.07 16.40 -3.96
CA ALA A 87 1.32 17.84 -3.83
C ALA A 87 2.80 18.19 -3.62
N ILE A 88 3.57 17.33 -2.96
CA ILE A 88 5.02 17.53 -2.77
C ILE A 88 5.80 17.22 -4.05
N LEU A 89 5.39 16.18 -4.78
CA LEU A 89 6.08 15.72 -5.98
C LEU A 89 5.81 16.61 -7.20
N ILE A 90 4.59 17.14 -7.34
CA ILE A 90 4.17 17.98 -8.48
C ILE A 90 4.55 19.46 -8.30
N LYS A 91 4.75 19.96 -7.07
CA LYS A 91 5.12 21.37 -6.82
C LYS A 91 6.59 21.72 -7.10
N LYS A 92 7.38 20.81 -7.69
CA LYS A 92 8.78 21.05 -8.06
C LYS A 92 8.93 21.14 -9.56
#